data_AF-A0A1H8UF39-F1
#
_entry.id   AF-A0A1H8UF39-F1
#
_cell.length_a   1.000
_cell.length_b   1.000
_cell.length_c   1.000
_cell.angle_alpha   90.00
_cell.angle_beta   90.00
_cell.angle_gamma   90.00
#
_symmetry.space_group_name_H-M   'P 1'
#
loop_
_entity.id
_entity.type
_entity.pdbx_description
1 polymer ?
#
loop_
_entity_poly.entity_id
_entity_poly.type
_entity_poly.pdbx_seq_one_letter_code
_entity_poly.pdbx_strand_id
1 'polypeptide(L)'
;MLQSIRDGRYKPNPVRRKEILQLDGSGVRKLGIPTVVDRIIQQAIAQQLQLLFEPLFSDGSYGYRPGRSAQQAIRKVKAYAEQGYGHAVEIDLSRYFDTLNHELLMNLLRKQIQDKRVSGLIKKYLKSGVIENGIRRETEEGSPQGGPLSPL
;
A
#
# COMPACT_ATOMS: atom_id res chain seq x y z
N MET A 1 19.86 15.74 -0.47
CA MET A 1 18.64 14.91 -0.33
C MET A 1 18.20 14.72 1.13
N LEU A 2 19.00 14.08 1.98
CA LEU A 2 18.62 13.76 3.37
C LEU A 2 18.17 14.98 4.19
N GLN A 3 18.87 16.12 4.07
CA GLN A 3 18.46 17.35 4.75
C GLN A 3 17.06 17.82 4.31
N SER A 4 16.73 17.71 3.01
CA SER A 4 15.41 18.06 2.49
C SER A 4 14.31 17.16 3.06
N ILE A 5 14.61 15.89 3.32
CA ILE A 5 13.67 14.97 3.99
C ILE A 5 13.48 15.37 5.46
N ARG A 6 14.58 15.61 6.19
CA ARG A 6 14.56 16.02 7.61
C ARG A 6 13.79 17.32 7.82
N ASP A 7 13.95 18.26 6.90
CA ASP A 7 13.28 19.57 6.94
C ASP A 7 11.87 19.54 6.35
N GLY A 8 11.37 18.38 5.91
CA GLY A 8 10.03 18.24 5.32
C GLY A 8 9.86 18.92 3.95
N ARG A 9 10.95 19.30 3.27
CA ARG A 9 10.94 19.95 1.95
C ARG A 9 11.00 18.97 0.77
N TYR A 10 11.32 17.69 1.02
CA TYR A 10 11.37 16.68 -0.05
C TYR A 10 10.01 16.55 -0.74
N LYS A 11 10.04 16.47 -2.08
CA LYS A 11 8.88 16.26 -2.95
C LYS A 11 9.15 15.00 -3.77
N PRO A 12 8.35 13.92 -3.57
CA PRO A 12 8.42 12.73 -4.40
C PRO A 12 8.21 13.01 -5.88
N ASN A 13 8.80 12.19 -6.74
CA ASN A 13 8.52 12.25 -8.16
C ASN A 13 7.16 11.58 -8.48
N PRO A 14 6.48 12.02 -9.54
CA PRO A 14 5.36 11.28 -10.09
C PRO A 14 5.78 9.85 -10.47
N VAL A 15 4.89 8.88 -10.28
CA VAL A 15 5.17 7.50 -10.69
C VAL A 15 4.99 7.32 -12.19
N ARG A 16 5.77 6.45 -12.83
CA ARG A 16 5.58 6.11 -14.25
C ARG A 16 4.45 5.10 -14.39
N ARG A 17 3.45 5.39 -15.22
CA ARG A 17 2.38 4.44 -15.55
C ARG A 17 2.92 3.31 -16.43
N LYS A 18 2.59 2.07 -16.07
CA LYS A 18 2.77 0.90 -16.95
C LYS A 18 1.54 0.02 -16.86
N GLU A 19 0.98 -0.33 -18.01
CA GLU A 19 -0.12 -1.28 -18.11
C GLU A 19 0.43 -2.70 -18.29
N ILE A 20 -0.14 -3.64 -17.53
CA ILE A 20 0.14 -5.07 -17.68
C ILE A 20 -1.19 -5.82 -17.72
N LEU A 21 -1.26 -6.92 -18.46
CA LEU A 21 -2.44 -7.78 -18.47
C LEU A 21 -2.53 -8.55 -17.14
N GLN A 22 -3.74 -8.69 -16.62
CA GLN A 22 -3.99 -9.60 -15.50
C GLN A 22 -3.87 -11.05 -15.97
N LEU A 23 -3.33 -11.92 -15.10
CA LEU A 23 -3.06 -13.32 -15.43
C LEU A 23 -4.35 -14.12 -15.69
N ASP A 24 -5.46 -13.71 -15.08
CA ASP A 24 -6.78 -14.31 -15.22
C ASP A 24 -7.57 -13.79 -16.44
N GLY A 25 -6.98 -12.87 -17.23
CA GLY A 25 -7.63 -12.27 -18.39
C GLY A 25 -8.71 -11.22 -18.05
N SER A 26 -8.91 -10.88 -16.78
CA SER A 26 -9.96 -9.96 -16.31
C SER A 26 -9.72 -8.48 -16.68
N GLY A 27 -8.59 -8.17 -17.32
CA GLY A 27 -8.31 -6.86 -17.91
C GLY A 27 -6.88 -6.39 -17.72
N VAL A 28 -6.72 -5.07 -17.58
CA VAL A 28 -5.43 -4.40 -17.47
C VAL A 28 -5.21 -3.89 -16.06
N ARG A 29 -4.07 -4.21 -15.48
CA ARG A 29 -3.58 -3.66 -14.21
C ARG A 29 -2.65 -2.49 -14.46
N LYS A 30 -2.97 -1.34 -13.87
CA LYS A 30 -2.21 -0.10 -13.99
C LYS A 30 -1.16 0.01 -12.88
N LEU A 31 0.08 -0.31 -13.19
CA LEU A 31 1.20 -0.13 -12.27
C LEU A 31 1.66 1.33 -12.22
N GLY A 32 2.06 1.77 -11.02
CA GLY A 32 2.74 3.04 -10.78
C GLY A 32 4.15 2.75 -10.30
N ILE A 33 5.15 2.92 -11.18
CA ILE A 33 6.54 2.60 -10.88
C ILE A 33 7.25 3.87 -10.35
N PRO A 34 7.61 3.94 -9.06
CA PRO A 34 8.35 5.08 -8.52
C PRO A 34 9.80 5.07 -8.99
N THR A 35 10.49 6.19 -8.86
CA THR A 35 11.94 6.28 -9.09
C THR A 35 12.69 5.38 -8.10
N VAL A 36 13.94 5.01 -8.42
CA VAL A 36 14.78 4.20 -7.51
C VAL A 36 14.93 4.88 -6.15
N VAL A 37 15.19 6.18 -6.14
CA VAL A 37 15.31 6.99 -4.91
C VAL A 37 14.03 6.95 -4.10
N ASP A 38 12.88 7.12 -4.75
CA ASP A 38 11.58 7.06 -4.09
C ASP A 38 11.27 5.67 -3.52
N ARG A 39 11.65 4.59 -4.22
CA ARG A 39 11.50 3.23 -3.68
C ARG A 39 12.37 3.00 -2.45
N ILE A 40 13.60 3.53 -2.43
CA ILE A 40 14.49 3.43 -1.26
C ILE A 40 13.86 4.16 -0.05
N ILE A 41 13.36 5.37 -0.25
CA ILE A 41 12.71 6.15 0.83
C ILE A 41 11.43 5.45 1.30
N GLN A 42 10.59 4.99 0.39
CA GLN A 42 9.37 4.23 0.73
C GLN A 42 9.70 2.96 1.52
N GLN A 43 10.73 2.21 1.13
CA GLN A 43 11.17 1.01 1.84
C GLN A 43 11.67 1.34 3.26
N ALA A 44 12.41 2.43 3.42
CA ALA A 44 12.88 2.87 4.74
C ALA A 44 11.71 3.25 5.65
N ILE A 45 10.68 3.91 5.11
CA ILE A 45 9.44 4.21 5.85
C ILE A 45 8.73 2.90 6.21
N ALA A 46 8.55 2.00 5.25
CA ALA A 46 7.84 0.73 5.44
C ALA A 46 8.47 -0.13 6.54
N GLN A 47 9.81 -0.22 6.59
CA GLN A 47 10.52 -0.96 7.63
C GLN A 47 10.23 -0.45 9.05
N GLN A 48 10.14 0.87 9.22
CA GLN A 48 9.83 1.47 10.53
C GLN A 48 8.34 1.32 10.88
N LEU A 49 7.46 1.51 9.89
CA LEU A 49 6.02 1.38 10.10
C LEU A 49 5.61 -0.07 10.34
N GLN A 50 6.28 -1.05 9.74
CA GLN A 50 5.99 -2.46 9.98
C GLN A 50 6.11 -2.78 11.47
N LEU A 51 7.17 -2.31 12.13
CA LEU A 51 7.38 -2.55 13.57
C LEU A 51 6.25 -1.95 14.42
N LEU A 52 5.68 -0.83 13.98
CA LEU A 52 4.60 -0.13 14.66
C LEU A 52 3.24 -0.79 14.46
N PHE A 53 2.93 -1.23 13.23
CA PHE A 53 1.62 -1.76 12.86
C PHE A 53 1.49 -3.28 13.01
N GLU A 54 2.58 -4.04 12.94
CA GLU A 54 2.54 -5.51 13.03
C GLU A 54 1.83 -6.03 14.29
N PRO A 55 2.05 -5.46 15.49
CA PRO A 55 1.34 -5.88 16.71
C PRO A 55 -0.16 -5.53 16.72
N LEU A 56 -0.59 -4.62 15.85
CA LEU A 56 -1.98 -4.14 15.78
C LEU A 56 -2.83 -4.96 14.79
N PHE A 57 -2.20 -5.69 13.88
CA PHE A 57 -2.91 -6.46 12.86
C PHE A 57 -3.57 -7.70 13.44
N SER A 58 -4.82 -7.95 13.03
CA SER A 58 -5.58 -9.16 13.37
C SER A 58 -4.81 -10.43 13.06
N ASP A 59 -4.94 -11.46 13.91
CA ASP A 59 -4.38 -12.79 13.64
C ASP A 59 -4.95 -13.46 12.39
N GLY A 60 -6.14 -13.03 11.94
CA GLY A 60 -6.75 -13.47 10.68
C GLY A 60 -6.23 -12.75 9.43
N SER A 61 -5.30 -11.79 9.58
CA SER A 61 -4.67 -11.09 8.46
C SER A 61 -3.36 -11.77 8.06
N TYR A 62 -3.25 -12.20 6.80
CA TYR A 62 -2.09 -12.97 6.31
C TYR A 62 -1.33 -12.31 5.16
N GLY A 63 -1.97 -11.39 4.42
CA GLY A 63 -1.37 -10.75 3.25
C GLY A 63 -0.27 -9.75 3.64
N TYR A 64 0.82 -9.73 2.88
CA TYR A 64 1.91 -8.74 2.98
C TYR A 64 2.59 -8.60 4.34
N ARG A 65 2.43 -9.58 5.24
CA ARG A 65 2.98 -9.55 6.60
C ARG A 65 4.20 -10.46 6.78
N PRO A 66 5.21 -10.04 7.56
CA PRO A 66 6.36 -10.87 7.89
C PRO A 66 5.92 -12.12 8.68
N GLY A 67 6.45 -13.29 8.32
CA GLY A 67 6.14 -14.55 9.00
C GLY A 67 4.72 -15.09 8.76
N ARG A 68 3.90 -14.42 7.94
CA ARG A 68 2.57 -14.88 7.54
C ARG A 68 2.57 -15.36 6.09
N SER A 69 1.69 -16.31 5.76
CA SER A 69 1.60 -16.85 4.39
C SER A 69 0.19 -17.31 4.00
N ALA A 70 -0.08 -17.39 2.70
CA ALA A 70 -1.34 -17.91 2.18
C ALA A 70 -1.63 -19.35 2.66
N GLN A 71 -0.59 -20.18 2.82
CA GLN A 71 -0.74 -21.54 3.36
C GLN A 71 -1.25 -21.56 4.81
N GLN A 72 -0.89 -20.56 5.62
CA GLN A 72 -1.43 -20.43 6.98
C GLN A 72 -2.91 -20.03 6.95
N ALA A 73 -3.30 -19.14 6.02
CA ALA A 73 -4.70 -18.76 5.81
C ALA A 73 -5.56 -19.98 5.44
N ILE A 74 -5.09 -20.81 4.49
CA ILE A 74 -5.78 -22.05 4.08
C ILE A 74 -5.95 -22.99 5.27
N ARG A 75 -4.90 -23.19 6.08
CA ARG A 75 -4.97 -24.03 7.29
C ARG A 75 -6.01 -23.52 8.29
N LYS A 76 -6.13 -22.20 8.45
CA LYS A 76 -7.12 -21.60 9.34
C LYS A 76 -8.55 -21.81 8.84
N VAL A 77 -8.78 -21.63 7.53
CA VAL A 77 -10.08 -21.94 6.90
C VAL A 77 -10.44 -23.41 7.06
N LYS A 78 -9.49 -24.33 6.83
CA LYS A 78 -9.68 -25.77 7.05
C LYS A 78 -10.12 -26.08 8.48
N ALA A 79 -9.47 -25.47 9.47
CA ALA A 79 -9.83 -25.66 10.88
C ALA A 79 -11.26 -25.18 11.20
N TYR A 80 -11.74 -24.11 10.56
CA TYR A 80 -13.15 -23.70 10.68
C TYR A 80 -14.10 -24.72 10.04
N ALA A 81 -13.78 -25.24 8.86
CA ALA A 81 -14.59 -26.29 8.24
C ALA A 81 -14.69 -27.55 9.13
N GLU A 82 -13.58 -27.97 9.74
CA GLU A 82 -13.53 -29.10 10.68
C GLU A 82 -14.34 -28.87 11.97
N GLN A 83 -14.59 -27.61 12.34
CA GLN A 83 -15.46 -27.22 13.46
C GLN A 83 -16.95 -27.17 13.08
N GLY A 84 -17.31 -27.46 11.83
CA GLY A 84 -18.69 -27.47 11.35
C GLY A 84 -19.14 -26.17 10.67
N TYR A 85 -18.25 -25.19 10.47
CA TYR A 85 -18.56 -24.00 9.66
C TYR A 85 -18.52 -24.34 8.17
N GLY A 86 -19.64 -24.85 7.65
CA GLY A 86 -19.75 -25.35 6.27
C GLY A 86 -20.02 -24.30 5.18
N HIS A 87 -20.14 -23.03 5.53
CA HIS A 87 -20.44 -21.95 4.59
C HIS A 87 -19.39 -20.85 4.66
N ALA A 88 -19.03 -20.29 3.51
CA ALA A 88 -18.11 -19.17 3.39
C ALA A 88 -18.79 -17.99 2.71
N VAL A 89 -18.43 -16.78 3.14
CA VAL A 89 -18.82 -15.54 2.46
C VAL A 89 -17.57 -14.97 1.81
N GLU A 90 -17.58 -14.91 0.48
CA GLU A 90 -16.51 -14.30 -0.30
C GLU A 90 -16.82 -12.81 -0.48
N ILE A 91 -15.88 -11.97 -0.05
CA ILE A 91 -15.95 -10.52 -0.17
C ILE A 91 -14.64 -10.06 -0.78
N ASP A 92 -14.72 -9.39 -1.93
CA ASP A 92 -13.57 -8.78 -2.59
C ASP A 92 -13.82 -7.29 -2.85
N LEU A 93 -12.76 -6.49 -2.78
CA LEU A 93 -12.81 -5.06 -3.04
C LEU A 93 -12.31 -4.76 -4.44
N SER A 94 -13.23 -4.41 -5.33
CA SER A 94 -12.87 -4.02 -6.69
C SER A 94 -11.94 -2.80 -6.69
N ARG A 95 -10.82 -2.89 -7.42
CA ARG A 95 -9.88 -1.78 -7.62
C ARG A 95 -9.35 -1.16 -6.32
N TYR A 96 -9.12 -1.97 -5.28
CA TYR A 96 -8.69 -1.51 -3.95
C TYR A 96 -7.61 -0.42 -3.95
N PHE A 97 -6.51 -0.63 -4.68
CA PHE A 97 -5.42 0.35 -4.73
C PHE A 97 -5.74 1.60 -5.55
N ASP A 98 -6.75 1.57 -6.43
CA ASP A 98 -7.08 2.72 -7.26
C ASP A 98 -8.09 3.65 -6.58
N THR A 99 -8.90 3.15 -5.63
CA THR A 99 -10.01 3.88 -4.99
C THR A 99 -9.75 4.27 -3.53
N LEU A 100 -8.51 4.14 -3.07
CA LEU A 100 -8.15 4.39 -1.68
C LEU A 100 -8.30 5.88 -1.33
N ASN A 101 -9.20 6.21 -0.41
CA ASN A 101 -9.41 7.59 0.04
C ASN A 101 -8.23 8.09 0.92
N HIS A 102 -7.53 9.12 0.44
CA HIS A 102 -6.34 9.65 1.13
C HIS A 102 -6.67 10.26 2.49
N GLU A 103 -7.81 10.92 2.66
CA GLU A 103 -8.14 11.57 3.93
C GLU A 103 -8.41 10.54 5.02
N LEU A 104 -9.20 9.52 4.70
CA LEU A 104 -9.48 8.41 5.59
C LEU A 104 -8.20 7.68 6.00
N LEU A 105 -7.35 7.31 5.02
CA LEU A 105 -6.07 6.66 5.30
C LEU A 105 -5.18 7.54 6.19
N MET A 106 -5.02 8.82 5.85
CA MET A 106 -4.18 9.71 6.64
C MET A 106 -4.71 9.92 8.06
N ASN A 107 -6.03 9.90 8.27
CA ASN A 107 -6.64 9.98 9.59
C ASN A 107 -6.38 8.72 10.41
N LEU A 108 -6.39 7.54 9.79
CA LEU A 108 -6.01 6.28 10.45
C LEU A 108 -4.52 6.26 10.82
N LEU A 109 -3.64 6.62 9.88
CA LEU A 109 -2.19 6.62 10.09
C LEU A 109 -1.76 7.57 11.22
N ARG A 110 -2.37 8.77 11.31
CA ARG A 110 -2.05 9.74 12.37
C ARG A 110 -2.40 9.27 13.79
N LYS A 111 -3.24 8.24 13.95
CA LYS A 111 -3.50 7.65 15.27
C LYS A 111 -2.25 6.97 15.84
N GLN A 112 -1.42 6.40 14.98
CA GLN A 112 -0.19 5.67 15.37
C GLN A 112 1.07 6.50 15.11
N ILE A 113 1.11 7.29 14.03
CA ILE A 113 2.27 8.08 13.63
C ILE A 113 2.16 9.51 14.17
N GLN A 114 2.86 9.79 15.26
CA GLN A 114 2.90 11.14 15.87
C GLN A 114 3.80 12.12 15.09
N ASP A 115 4.81 11.62 14.36
CA ASP A 115 5.70 12.47 13.57
C ASP A 115 4.98 13.03 12.33
N LYS A 116 4.68 14.33 12.38
CA LYS A 116 4.03 15.08 11.28
C LYS A 116 4.87 15.10 10.00
N ARG A 117 6.19 14.95 10.08
CA ARG A 117 7.08 14.93 8.91
C ARG A 117 6.91 13.62 8.14
N VAL A 118 6.80 12.50 8.85
CA VAL A 118 6.59 11.17 8.26
C VAL A 118 5.21 11.09 7.61
N SER A 119 4.15 11.40 8.37
CA SER A 119 2.79 11.43 7.81
C SER A 119 2.64 12.43 6.66
N GLY A 120 3.30 13.59 6.75
CA GLY A 120 3.38 14.56 5.65
C GLY A 120 4.06 14.00 4.40
N LEU A 121 5.14 13.22 4.55
CA LEU A 121 5.84 12.59 3.44
C LEU A 121 5.02 11.47 2.80
N ILE A 122 4.31 10.65 3.59
CA ILE A 122 3.39 9.63 3.07
C ILE A 122 2.29 10.29 2.24
N LYS A 123 1.67 11.38 2.75
CA LYS A 123 0.66 12.15 2.00
C LYS A 123 1.22 12.67 0.67
N LYS A 124 2.47 13.13 0.64
CA LYS A 124 3.12 13.57 -0.61
C LYS A 124 3.35 12.44 -1.59
N TYR A 125 3.63 11.21 -1.12
CA TYR A 125 3.73 10.04 -1.99
C TYR A 125 2.40 9.68 -2.62
N LEU A 126 1.32 9.67 -1.83
CA LEU A 126 -0.04 9.42 -2.34
C LEU A 126 -0.47 10.46 -3.39
N LYS A 127 -0.01 11.71 -3.24
CA LYS A 127 -0.33 12.83 -4.15
C LYS A 127 0.77 13.14 -5.18
N SER A 128 1.78 12.30 -5.37
CA SER A 128 2.91 12.64 -6.25
C SER A 128 2.50 12.75 -7.73
N GLY A 129 1.35 12.14 -8.07
CA GLY A 129 0.84 12.10 -9.42
C GLY A 129 1.43 10.95 -10.22
N VAL A 130 0.99 10.85 -11.47
CA VAL A 130 1.41 9.82 -12.41
C VAL A 130 1.86 10.49 -13.70
N ILE A 131 2.92 9.98 -14.33
CA ILE A 131 3.27 10.31 -15.71
C ILE A 131 2.75 9.20 -16.62
N GLU A 132 1.93 9.59 -17.59
CA GLU A 132 1.34 8.74 -18.61
C GLU A 132 1.50 9.45 -19.97
N ASN A 133 2.16 8.79 -20.93
CA ASN A 133 2.45 9.35 -22.26
C ASN A 133 3.14 10.73 -22.22
N GLY A 134 4.07 10.93 -21.28
CA GLY A 134 4.80 12.19 -21.10
C GLY A 134 4.01 13.30 -20.41
N ILE A 135 2.73 13.08 -20.11
CA ILE A 135 1.86 14.04 -19.44
C ILE A 135 1.75 13.68 -17.95
N ARG A 136 1.95 14.67 -17.09
CA ARG A 136 1.71 14.54 -15.66
C ARG A 136 0.21 14.67 -15.37
N ARG A 137 -0.34 13.71 -14.62
CA ARG A 137 -1.69 13.73 -14.09
C ARG A 137 -1.64 13.71 -12.57
N GLU A 138 -2.55 14.44 -11.94
CA GLU A 138 -2.70 14.42 -10.49
C GLU A 138 -3.35 13.11 -10.02
N THR A 139 -3.20 12.80 -8.74
CA THR A 139 -3.77 11.61 -8.11
C THR A 139 -4.62 12.07 -6.93
N GLU A 140 -5.94 11.98 -7.09
CA GLU A 140 -6.92 12.41 -6.09
C GLU A 140 -7.23 11.29 -5.08
N GLU A 141 -7.19 10.04 -5.54
CA GLU A 141 -7.40 8.83 -4.75
C GLU A 141 -6.48 7.70 -5.20
N GLY A 142 -6.41 6.64 -4.39
CA GLY A 142 -5.60 5.47 -4.66
C GLY A 142 -4.17 5.56 -4.12
N SER A 143 -3.43 4.48 -4.27
CA SER A 143 -2.01 4.34 -3.93
C SER A 143 -1.30 3.66 -5.10
N PRO A 144 -0.11 4.13 -5.51
CA PRO A 144 0.58 3.57 -6.65
C PRO A 144 0.93 2.08 -6.44
N GLN A 145 0.42 1.24 -7.33
CA GLN A 145 0.72 -0.18 -7.38
C GLN A 145 2.15 -0.40 -7.90
N GLY A 146 3.11 -0.57 -6.98
CA GLY A 146 4.54 -0.67 -7.29
C GLY A 146 5.44 0.08 -6.30
N GLY A 147 4.86 0.85 -5.39
CA GLY A 147 5.56 1.39 -4.23
C GLY A 147 5.76 0.34 -3.14
N PRO A 148 6.98 0.18 -2.57
CA PRO A 148 7.20 -0.76 -1.47
C PRO A 148 6.41 -0.46 -0.19
N LEU A 149 5.95 0.79 -0.04
CA LEU A 149 5.12 1.20 1.09
C LEU A 149 3.64 0.86 0.90
N SER A 150 3.16 0.73 -0.34
CA SER A 150 1.73 0.59 -0.63
C SER A 150 1.06 -0.65 -0.03
N PRO A 151 1.72 -1.83 0.10
CA PRO A 151 1.09 -3.01 0.68
C PRO A 151 0.96 -3.03 2.21
N LEU A 152 1.59 -2.07 2.92
CA LEU A 152 1.54 -1.93 4.38
C LEU A 152 0.39 -1.00 4.80
#